data_AF-A0A2S8NVJ9-F1
#
_entry.id   AF-A0A2S8NVJ9-F1
#
_cell.length_a   1.000
_cell.length_b   1.000
_cell.length_c   1.000
_cell.angle_alpha   90.00
_cell.angle_beta   90.00
_cell.angle_gamma   90.00
#
_symmetry.space_group_name_H-M   'P 1'
#
loop_
_entity.id
_entity.type
_entity.pdbx_description
1 polymer ?
#
loop_
_entity_poly.entity_id
_entity_poly.type
_entity_poly.pdbx_seq_one_letter_code
_entity_poly.pdbx_strand_id
1 'polypeptide(L)'
;MGSINFIIFLMAFSILMFFLEYFFDNKYQNYKIKRFLLKCNDLEKEVLKTIFQKKLQEFPLTTNSPITKQFVNLKILFKLKDDPKNALHSIYLLNTKVLDLISNSPQLKAIYL
;
A
#
# COMPACT_ATOMS: atom_id res chain seq x y z
N MET A 1 -32.46 34.67 -0.69
CA MET A 1 -31.69 33.94 0.34
C MET A 1 -31.77 32.41 0.21
N GLY A 2 -32.88 31.81 -0.24
CA GLY A 2 -33.01 30.35 -0.33
C GLY A 2 -32.09 29.63 -1.34
N SER A 3 -31.86 30.22 -2.52
CA SER A 3 -31.06 29.60 -3.59
C SER A 3 -29.57 29.49 -3.26
N ILE A 4 -28.97 30.54 -2.67
CA ILE A 4 -27.55 30.53 -2.26
C ILE A 4 -27.32 29.52 -1.14
N ASN A 5 -28.20 29.47 -0.14
CA ASN A 5 -28.10 28.50 0.95
C ASN A 5 -28.24 27.06 0.45
N PHE A 6 -29.10 26.82 -0.54
CA PHE A 6 -29.25 25.51 -1.18
C PHE A 6 -27.99 25.10 -1.96
N ILE A 7 -27.36 26.02 -2.68
CA ILE A 7 -26.10 25.77 -3.40
C ILE A 7 -24.97 25.44 -2.40
N ILE A 8 -24.84 26.20 -1.31
CA ILE A 8 -23.85 25.92 -0.25
C ILE A 8 -24.08 24.55 0.36
N PHE A 9 -25.34 24.19 0.63
CA PHE A 9 -25.71 22.86 1.12
C PHE A 9 -25.29 21.74 0.15
N LEU A 10 -25.55 21.90 -1.14
CA LEU A 10 -25.13 20.93 -2.16
C LEU A 10 -23.61 20.77 -2.21
N MET A 11 -22.85 21.87 -2.20
CA MET A 11 -21.38 21.79 -2.17
C MET A 11 -20.87 21.04 -0.95
N ALA A 12 -21.39 21.35 0.24
CA ALA A 12 -21.02 20.67 1.47
C ALA A 12 -21.35 19.17 1.41
N PHE A 13 -22.50 18.80 0.85
CA PHE A 13 -22.90 17.41 0.67
C PHE A 13 -21.98 16.66 -0.31
N SER A 14 -21.63 17.28 -1.44
CA SER A 14 -20.68 16.68 -2.40
C SER A 14 -19.31 16.43 -1.77
N ILE A 15 -18.81 17.40 -0.99
CA ILE A 15 -17.55 17.27 -0.25
C ILE A 15 -17.64 16.12 0.76
N LEU A 16 -18.74 16.02 1.50
CA LEU A 16 -18.97 14.93 2.46
C LEU A 16 -18.95 13.56 1.78
N MET A 17 -19.64 13.41 0.65
CA MET A 17 -19.67 12.16 -0.11
C MET A 17 -18.28 11.78 -0.62
N PHE A 18 -17.50 12.76 -1.11
CA PHE A 18 -16.12 12.54 -1.53
C PHE A 18 -15.23 12.04 -0.38
N PHE A 19 -15.34 12.64 0.80
CA PHE A 19 -14.57 12.19 1.98
C PHE A 19 -14.97 10.78 2.42
N LEU A 20 -16.27 10.44 2.39
CA LEU A 20 -16.74 9.10 2.72
C LEU A 20 -16.17 8.07 1.75
N GLU A 21 -16.29 8.31 0.44
CA GLU A 21 -15.78 7.40 -0.59
C GLU A 21 -14.26 7.19 -0.46
N TYR A 22 -13.51 8.28 -0.28
CA TYR A 22 -12.07 8.23 -0.04
C TYR A 22 -11.73 7.40 1.21
N PHE A 23 -12.44 7.60 2.32
CA PHE A 23 -12.19 6.87 3.56
C PHE A 23 -12.52 5.38 3.42
N PHE A 24 -13.63 5.06 2.74
CA PHE A 24 -14.03 3.67 2.48
C PHE A 24 -13.02 2.94 1.60
N ASP A 25 -12.57 3.55 0.50
CA ASP A 25 -11.60 2.93 -0.39
C ASP A 25 -10.27 2.69 0.35
N ASN A 26 -9.79 3.68 1.11
CA ASN A 26 -8.55 3.55 1.87
C ASN A 26 -8.65 2.45 2.97
N LYS A 27 -9.79 2.35 3.65
CA LYS A 27 -10.04 1.28 4.63
C LYS A 27 -10.10 -0.10 3.97
N TYR A 28 -10.72 -0.19 2.80
CA TYR A 28 -10.82 -1.43 2.04
C TYR A 28 -9.45 -1.90 1.50
N GLN A 29 -8.63 -0.97 1.01
CA GLN A 29 -7.25 -1.24 0.61
C GLN A 29 -6.41 -1.73 1.80
N ASN A 30 -6.49 -1.05 2.93
CA ASN A 30 -5.80 -1.47 4.16
C ASN A 30 -6.22 -2.88 4.60
N TYR A 31 -7.51 -3.21 4.50
CA TYR A 31 -8.01 -4.55 4.77
C TYR A 31 -7.42 -5.59 3.81
N LYS A 32 -7.38 -5.29 2.50
CA LYS A 32 -6.78 -6.19 1.49
C LYS A 32 -5.30 -6.45 1.79
N ILE A 33 -4.54 -5.40 2.06
CA ILE A 33 -3.11 -5.49 2.40
C ILE A 33 -2.93 -6.34 3.65
N LYS A 34 -3.68 -6.05 4.72
CA LYS A 34 -3.62 -6.84 5.97
C LYS A 34 -3.94 -8.32 5.73
N ARG A 35 -5.02 -8.60 5.00
CA ARG A 35 -5.44 -9.98 4.70
C ARG A 35 -4.39 -10.72 3.87
N PHE A 36 -3.75 -10.03 2.93
CA PHE A 36 -2.64 -10.59 2.15
C PHE A 36 -1.44 -10.90 3.04
N LEU A 37 -0.97 -9.93 3.83
CA LEU A 37 0.18 -10.09 4.73
C LEU A 37 -0.03 -11.23 5.75
N LEU A 38 -1.26 -11.48 6.20
CA LEU A 38 -1.55 -12.61 7.08
C LEU A 38 -1.57 -13.97 6.37
N LYS A 39 -1.81 -13.99 5.05
CA LYS A 39 -1.87 -15.21 4.23
C LYS A 39 -0.53 -15.57 3.58
N CYS A 40 0.47 -14.70 3.66
CA CYS A 40 1.79 -14.99 3.12
C CYS A 40 2.35 -16.31 3.69
N ASN A 41 2.97 -17.11 2.83
CA ASN A 41 3.72 -18.29 3.27
C ASN A 41 5.02 -17.88 3.97
N ASP A 42 5.75 -18.82 4.55
CA ASP A 42 6.92 -18.50 5.37
C ASP A 42 8.08 -17.89 4.55
N LEU A 43 8.27 -18.31 3.30
CA LEU A 43 9.26 -17.71 2.41
C LEU A 43 8.89 -16.26 2.04
N GLU A 44 7.61 -16.03 1.70
CA GLU A 44 7.09 -14.69 1.41
C GLU A 44 7.22 -13.75 2.62
N LYS A 45 6.98 -14.27 3.83
CA LYS A 45 7.18 -13.52 5.08
C LYS A 45 8.62 -13.10 5.27
N GLU A 46 9.58 -14.00 5.07
CA GLU A 46 11.01 -13.69 5.20
C GLU A 46 11.50 -12.64 4.19
N VAL A 47 11.02 -12.74 2.94
CA VAL A 47 11.29 -11.72 1.91
C VAL A 47 10.75 -10.36 2.35
N LEU A 48 9.50 -10.33 2.82
CA LEU A 48 8.86 -9.10 3.31
C LEU A 48 9.55 -8.53 4.54
N LYS A 49 9.96 -9.35 5.52
CA LYS A 49 10.75 -8.91 6.68
C LYS A 49 12.03 -8.21 6.23
N THR A 50 12.75 -8.81 5.29
CA THR A 50 13.99 -8.24 4.75
C THR A 50 13.73 -6.89 4.08
N ILE A 51 12.63 -6.77 3.34
CA ILE A 51 12.19 -5.51 2.72
C ILE A 51 11.81 -4.46 3.79
N PHE A 52 11.03 -4.85 4.80
CA PHE A 52 10.56 -3.96 5.85
C PHE A 52 11.70 -3.48 6.77
N GLN A 53 12.73 -4.29 7.01
CA GLN A 53 13.93 -3.87 7.74
C GLN A 53 14.70 -2.77 6.99
N LYS A 54 14.67 -2.80 5.65
CA LYS A 54 15.34 -1.82 4.80
C LYS A 54 14.58 -0.51 4.60
N LYS A 55 13.36 -0.35 5.17
CA LYS A 55 12.45 0.83 5.31
C LYS A 55 12.43 1.90 4.22
N LEU A 56 13.58 2.48 3.86
CA LEU A 56 13.75 3.60 2.93
C LEU A 56 14.77 3.33 1.81
N GLN A 57 15.38 2.15 1.78
CA GLN A 57 16.31 1.79 0.71
C GLN A 57 15.56 1.32 -0.52
N GLU A 58 16.06 1.77 -1.67
CA GLU A 58 15.74 1.20 -2.97
C GLU A 58 16.29 -0.24 -3.04
N PHE A 59 15.51 -1.18 -3.56
CA PHE A 59 15.99 -2.53 -3.80
C PHE A 59 15.59 -3.05 -5.18
N PRO A 60 16.49 -3.75 -5.87
CA PRO A 60 16.18 -4.41 -7.11
C PRO A 60 15.33 -5.67 -6.83
N LEU A 61 14.21 -5.80 -7.54
CA LEU A 61 13.40 -7.03 -7.56
C LEU A 61 13.13 -7.46 -8.99
N THR A 62 12.98 -8.77 -9.17
CA THR A 62 12.56 -9.37 -10.44
C THR A 62 11.15 -8.93 -10.80
N THR A 63 10.99 -8.35 -11.99
CA THR A 63 9.70 -7.86 -12.51
C THR A 63 8.73 -9.00 -12.83
N ASN A 64 9.28 -10.15 -13.23
CA ASN A 64 8.50 -11.29 -13.67
C ASN A 64 8.02 -12.19 -12.52
N SER A 65 8.50 -11.98 -11.30
CA SER A 65 8.09 -12.82 -10.17
C SER A 65 6.63 -12.57 -9.80
N PRO A 66 5.82 -13.64 -9.58
CA PRO A 66 4.44 -13.51 -9.12
C PRO A 66 4.31 -12.69 -7.84
N ILE A 67 5.29 -12.82 -6.93
CA ILE A 67 5.29 -12.12 -5.64
C ILE A 67 5.46 -10.61 -5.83
N THR A 68 6.38 -10.19 -6.71
CA THR A 68 6.64 -8.78 -7.00
C THR A 68 5.42 -8.15 -7.64
N LYS A 69 4.77 -8.85 -8.58
CA LYS A 69 3.51 -8.40 -9.19
C LYS A 69 2.41 -8.21 -8.15
N GLN A 70 2.27 -9.14 -7.20
CA GLN A 70 1.30 -9.00 -6.11
C GLN A 70 1.62 -7.82 -5.19
N PHE A 71 2.88 -7.63 -4.81
CA PHE A 71 3.30 -6.50 -3.98
C PHE A 71 3.03 -5.15 -4.65
N VAL A 72 3.26 -5.06 -5.96
CA VAL A 72 2.97 -3.84 -6.74
C VAL A 72 1.46 -3.62 -6.87
N ASN A 73 0.69 -4.67 -7.19
CA ASN A 73 -0.76 -4.57 -7.34
C ASN A 73 -1.46 -4.13 -6.04
N LEU A 74 -0.98 -4.63 -4.90
CA LEU A 74 -1.47 -4.23 -3.58
C LEU A 74 -0.90 -2.90 -3.07
N LYS A 75 -0.10 -2.19 -3.89
CA LYS A 75 0.58 -0.94 -3.53
C LYS A 75 1.44 -1.06 -2.26
N ILE A 76 2.00 -2.25 -2.02
CA ILE A 76 3.00 -2.50 -0.97
C ILE A 76 4.35 -1.97 -1.45
N LEU A 77 4.67 -2.16 -2.73
CA LEU A 77 5.87 -1.65 -3.38
C LEU A 77 5.50 -0.72 -4.52
N PHE A 78 6.28 0.36 -4.67
CA PHE A 78 6.22 1.26 -5.81
C PHE A 78 7.44 1.05 -6.70
N LYS A 79 7.20 0.86 -8.00
CA LYS A 79 8.26 0.84 -9.01
C LYS A 79 8.76 2.27 -9.19
N LEU A 80 10.07 2.49 -9.05
CA LEU A 80 10.70 3.78 -9.29
C LEU A 80 11.24 3.88 -10.71
N LYS A 81 12.03 2.89 -11.12
CA LYS A 81 12.74 2.86 -12.42
C LYS A 81 13.10 1.43 -12.79
N ASP A 82 13.39 1.21 -14.07
CA ASP A 82 14.02 -0.03 -14.51
C ASP A 82 15.49 -0.08 -14.07
N ASP A 83 16.00 -1.28 -13.82
CA ASP A 83 17.40 -1.46 -13.45
C ASP A 83 18.27 -1.33 -14.71
N PRO A 84 19.17 -0.33 -14.78
CA PRO A 84 20.02 -0.13 -15.95
C PRO A 84 21.02 -1.26 -16.18
N LYS A 85 21.29 -2.10 -15.17
CA LYS A 85 22.25 -3.20 -15.24
C LYS A 85 21.60 -4.55 -15.52
N ASN A 86 20.29 -4.70 -15.29
CA ASN A 86 19.59 -5.96 -15.49
C ASN A 86 18.14 -5.73 -15.93
N ALA A 87 17.84 -6.04 -17.19
CA ALA A 87 16.50 -5.86 -17.78
C ALA A 87 15.40 -6.71 -17.11
N LEU A 88 15.77 -7.76 -16.36
CA LEU A 88 14.81 -8.58 -15.61
C LEU A 88 14.44 -7.96 -14.25
N HIS A 89 15.16 -6.93 -13.82
CA HIS A 89 14.95 -6.28 -12.54
C HIS A 89 14.42 -4.85 -12.72
N SER A 90 13.62 -4.42 -11.75
CA SER A 90 13.29 -3.00 -11.57
C SER A 90 13.61 -2.61 -10.14
N ILE A 91 13.81 -1.32 -9.94
CA ILE A 91 14.06 -0.74 -8.63
C ILE A 91 12.72 -0.38 -7.99
N TYR A 92 12.52 -0.88 -6.78
CA TYR A 92 11.30 -0.68 -6.01
C TYR A 92 11.59 0.03 -4.68
N LEU A 93 10.57 0.73 -4.19
CA LEU A 93 10.53 1.35 -2.88
C LEU A 93 9.32 0.86 -2.09
N LEU A 94 9.51 0.64 -0.81
CA LEU A 94 8.43 0.30 0.11
C LEU A 94 7.46 1.48 0.31
N ASN A 95 6.16 1.20 0.28
CA ASN A 95 5.15 2.17 0.68
C ASN A 95 5.14 2.32 2.21
N THR A 96 5.51 3.51 2.70
CA THR A 96 5.56 3.82 4.14
C THR A 96 4.22 3.62 4.84
N LYS A 97 3.10 3.82 4.15
CA LYS A 97 1.75 3.56 4.71
C LYS A 97 1.55 2.10 5.10
N VAL A 98 2.20 1.16 4.41
CA VAL A 98 2.14 -0.27 4.75
C VAL A 98 2.97 -0.55 5.99
N LEU A 99 4.09 0.14 6.17
CA LEU A 99 4.89 0.05 7.39
C LEU A 99 4.11 0.57 8.60
N ASP A 100 3.39 1.69 8.44
CA ASP A 100 2.50 2.22 9.47
C ASP A 100 1.36 1.24 9.80
N LEU A 101 0.76 0.63 8.76
CA LEU A 101 -0.29 -0.38 8.92
C LEU A 101 0.20 -1.60 9.70
N ILE A 102 1.43 -2.06 9.44
CA ILE A 102 2.05 -3.17 10.18
C ILE A 102 2.32 -2.76 11.64
N SER A 103 2.90 -1.57 11.84
CA SER A 103 3.25 -1.04 13.16
C SER A 103 2.03 -0.87 14.06
N ASN A 104 0.88 -0.48 13.48
CA ASN A 104 -0.39 -0.27 14.19
C ASN A 104 -1.20 -1.56 14.41
N SER A 105 -0.79 -2.71 13.86
CA SER A 105 -1.50 -3.98 13.99
C SER A 105 -0.66 -4.98 14.79
N PRO A 106 -1.02 -5.29 16.06
CA PRO A 106 -0.22 -6.16 16.93
C PRO A 106 0.16 -7.51 16.30
N GLN A 107 -0.79 -8.12 15.59
CA GLN A 107 -0.57 -9.38 14.87
C GLN A 107 0.47 -9.27 13.76
N LEU A 108 0.42 -8.19 12.97
CA LEU A 108 1.35 -8.00 11.85
C LEU A 108 2.72 -7.58 12.38
N LYS A 109 2.75 -6.73 13.41
CA LYS A 109 3.97 -6.33 14.09
C LYS A 109 4.77 -7.55 14.54
N ALA A 110 4.13 -8.50 15.23
CA ALA A 110 4.79 -9.73 15.68
C ALA A 110 5.35 -10.62 14.55
N ILE A 111 4.81 -10.51 13.33
CA ILE A 111 5.25 -11.32 12.18
C ILE A 111 6.39 -10.61 11.43
N TYR A 112 6.37 -9.29 11.33
CA TYR A 112 7.16 -8.55 10.33
C TYR A 112 8.17 -7.54 10.92
N LEU A 113 8.04 -7.16 12.19
CA LEU A 113 8.89 -6.18 12.88
C LEU A 113 9.53 -6.80 14.12
#